data_AF-X0PRA3-F1
#
_entry.id   AF-X0PRA3-F1
#
_cell.length_a   1.000
_cell.length_b   1.000
_cell.length_c   1.000
_cell.angle_alpha   90.00
_cell.angle_beta   90.00
_cell.angle_gamma   90.00
#
_symmetry.space_group_name_H-M   'P 1'
#
loop_
_entity.id
_entity.type
_entity.pdbx_description
1 polymer ?
#
loop_
_entity_poly.entity_id
_entity_poly.type
_entity_poly.pdbx_seq_one_letter_code
_entity_poly.pdbx_strand_id
1 'polypeptide(L)'
;MEHAARANYREHRSDPFPLSAAQHGLWFAQQLAPDVPICIAQYVDIRGQLDVDLFREVALVAGHEYESVFLRLVVVDGEPQQVVDPPADAAMGIVDFRNASDPMAAAEAWMRENCTARVDFEHDYLCESSLLRVGDERHLWYSRIHHVALDGYGAMTMVNRVAALYTAAVQGLEFEPNRAADLHTLHRLEGDYRASHRFSSDRDYWAERLHTRTNGASLTDIEAPPAAHSLTVRTALSADTVARLEDTDGRPGATAAAALIAAFACYLSRRTGRQDVLVDIPLSARTTAVLRRSGGMLANVAPLRVQVRSDDTVGDLVTRVQHELMGAMRHQRGNVEDILRELGVSAEARRISGPMINVMLFDQDLTFGSLTGDFRILTTGPVPGLSVNVYRSGTPASTIVEFEANPYRYRDDDLRSHHAGVVGLIDELLAADPGTPLAVIGVAELECLTPVVGEVSVSEVSLPELLA
;
A
#
# COMPACT_ATOMS: atom_id res chain seq x y z
N MET A 1 34.85 21.05 -2.31
CA MET A 1 33.38 21.19 -2.25
C MET A 1 32.73 20.29 -1.19
N GLU A 2 33.49 19.49 -0.42
CA GLU A 2 32.98 18.66 0.70
C GLU A 2 32.51 19.46 1.93
N HIS A 3 32.87 20.75 2.04
CA HIS A 3 32.63 21.51 3.27
C HIS A 3 31.34 22.35 3.27
N ALA A 4 30.70 22.54 2.11
CA ALA A 4 29.54 23.44 1.97
C ALA A 4 28.19 22.73 2.21
N ALA A 5 28.08 21.44 1.89
CA ALA A 5 26.88 20.66 2.20
C ALA A 5 26.80 20.26 3.70
N ARG A 6 27.96 20.12 4.37
CA ARG A 6 28.07 19.75 5.79
C ARG A 6 27.68 20.86 6.78
N ALA A 7 27.52 22.11 6.34
CA ALA A 7 27.51 23.27 7.23
C ALA A 7 26.17 24.00 7.38
N ASN A 8 25.07 23.55 6.75
CA ASN A 8 23.81 24.31 6.73
C ASN A 8 22.54 23.61 7.24
N TYR A 9 22.61 22.33 7.65
CA TYR A 9 21.51 21.71 8.38
C TYR A 9 21.63 22.09 9.86
N ARG A 10 21.30 23.34 10.20
CA ARG A 10 21.18 23.75 11.60
C ARG A 10 20.10 22.89 12.27
N GLU A 11 20.42 22.41 13.47
CA GLU A 11 19.52 21.84 14.49
C GLU A 11 18.37 22.82 14.79
N HIS A 12 17.34 22.84 13.95
CA HIS A 12 16.13 23.61 14.21
C HIS A 12 14.92 22.74 13.98
N ARG A 13 14.39 22.30 15.12
CA ARG A 13 13.03 21.83 15.25
C ARG A 13 12.08 22.88 14.66
N SER A 14 11.16 22.45 13.79
CA SER A 14 10.18 23.36 13.17
C SER A 14 9.12 23.82 14.19
N ASP A 15 8.39 24.88 13.84
CA ASP A 15 7.17 25.23 14.57
C ASP A 15 6.11 24.12 14.39
N PRO A 16 5.32 23.80 15.44
CA PRO A 16 4.22 22.85 15.32
C PRO A 16 3.18 23.26 14.26
N PHE A 17 2.67 22.28 13.51
CA PHE A 17 1.59 22.48 12.53
C PHE A 17 0.58 21.31 12.56
N PRO A 18 -0.70 21.53 12.18
CA PRO A 18 -1.73 20.51 12.31
C PRO A 18 -1.49 19.28 11.42
N LEU A 19 -2.04 18.14 11.82
CA LEU A 19 -2.13 16.94 10.97
C LEU A 19 -3.05 17.20 9.77
N SER A 20 -2.79 16.54 8.65
CA SER A 20 -3.81 16.33 7.62
C SER A 20 -4.95 15.49 8.17
N ALA A 21 -6.12 15.52 7.53
CA ALA A 21 -7.22 14.68 8.00
C ALA A 21 -6.92 13.17 7.85
N ALA A 22 -6.17 12.77 6.81
CA ALA A 22 -5.70 11.39 6.65
C ALA A 22 -4.74 10.99 7.78
N GLN A 23 -3.79 11.85 8.14
CA GLN A 23 -2.91 11.63 9.29
C GLN A 23 -3.69 11.58 10.59
N HIS A 24 -4.71 12.42 10.76
CA HIS A 24 -5.57 12.43 11.94
C HIS A 24 -6.37 11.13 12.10
N GLY A 25 -6.85 10.57 10.98
CA GLY A 25 -7.50 9.27 10.94
C GLY A 25 -6.55 8.14 11.36
N LEU A 26 -5.32 8.14 10.86
CA LEU A 26 -4.29 7.16 11.25
C LEU A 26 -3.87 7.30 12.71
N TRP A 27 -3.69 8.53 13.20
CA TRP A 27 -3.39 8.77 14.61
C TRP A 27 -4.51 8.22 15.50
N PHE A 28 -5.77 8.52 15.17
CA PHE A 28 -6.92 7.99 15.90
C PHE A 28 -7.00 6.46 15.85
N ALA A 29 -6.77 5.86 14.67
CA ALA A 29 -6.74 4.41 14.52
C ALA A 29 -5.64 3.76 15.39
N GLN A 30 -4.46 4.37 15.48
CA GLN A 30 -3.38 3.89 16.33
C GLN A 30 -3.74 3.97 17.82
N GLN A 31 -4.49 5.00 18.26
CA GLN A 31 -4.99 5.10 19.63
C GLN A 31 -6.02 4.00 19.98
N LEU A 32 -6.81 3.53 19.01
CA LEU A 32 -7.77 2.44 19.21
C LEU A 32 -7.11 1.07 19.34
N ALA A 33 -5.92 0.89 18.76
CA ALA A 33 -5.17 -0.36 18.79
C ALA A 33 -3.67 -0.07 19.05
N PRO A 34 -3.30 0.39 20.26
CA PRO A 34 -1.93 0.85 20.58
C PRO A 34 -0.86 -0.26 20.45
N ASP A 35 -1.31 -1.51 20.43
CA ASP A 35 -0.46 -2.70 20.37
C ASP A 35 -0.17 -3.15 18.92
N VAL A 36 -0.87 -2.54 17.95
CA VAL A 36 -0.80 -2.89 16.53
C VAL A 36 -0.21 -1.70 15.79
N PRO A 37 1.09 -1.73 15.44
CA PRO A 37 1.73 -0.60 14.79
C PRO A 37 1.20 -0.41 13.37
N ILE A 38 0.75 0.79 13.03
CA ILE A 38 0.33 1.14 11.67
C ILE A 38 1.56 1.56 10.86
N CYS A 39 2.51 0.63 10.72
CA CYS A 39 3.79 0.84 10.05
C CYS A 39 3.89 0.11 8.71
N ILE A 40 4.55 0.74 7.73
CA ILE A 40 5.19 0.03 6.62
C ILE A 40 6.61 -0.37 7.00
N ALA A 41 7.07 -1.49 6.49
CA ALA A 41 8.49 -1.86 6.61
C ALA A 41 9.00 -2.53 5.34
N GLN A 42 10.25 -2.25 5.02
CA GLN A 42 10.91 -2.69 3.80
C GLN A 42 12.42 -2.75 4.01
N TYR A 43 13.11 -3.49 3.15
CA TYR A 43 14.57 -3.44 3.08
C TYR A 43 15.10 -3.55 1.65
N VAL A 44 16.33 -3.09 1.45
CA VAL A 44 17.08 -3.25 0.21
C VAL A 44 18.26 -4.21 0.47
N ASP A 45 18.31 -5.36 -0.20
CA ASP A 45 19.47 -6.28 -0.17
C ASP A 45 20.52 -5.80 -1.16
N ILE A 46 21.57 -5.15 -0.64
CA ILE A 46 22.67 -4.57 -1.40
C ILE A 46 23.86 -5.54 -1.34
N ARG A 47 24.33 -5.96 -2.51
CA ARG A 47 25.43 -6.93 -2.66
C ARG A 47 26.66 -6.25 -3.25
N GLY A 48 27.81 -6.44 -2.61
CA GLY A 48 29.09 -5.86 -2.96
C GLY A 48 29.65 -4.93 -1.87
N GLN A 49 30.73 -4.24 -2.22
CA GLN A 49 31.45 -3.33 -1.31
C GLN A 49 30.74 -1.97 -1.24
N LEU A 50 29.89 -1.81 -0.23
CA LEU A 50 29.21 -0.56 0.08
C LEU A 50 30.11 0.33 0.95
N ASP A 51 30.30 1.60 0.55
CA ASP A 51 30.87 2.61 1.44
C ASP A 51 29.78 3.04 2.45
N VAL A 52 29.85 2.46 3.65
CA VAL A 52 28.83 2.63 4.69
C VAL A 52 28.76 4.07 5.19
N ASP A 53 29.90 4.76 5.31
CA ASP A 53 29.95 6.12 5.82
C ASP A 53 29.35 7.09 4.79
N LEU A 54 29.71 6.92 3.52
CA LEU A 54 29.10 7.68 2.43
C LEU A 54 27.60 7.41 2.33
N PHE A 55 27.17 6.15 2.45
CA PHE A 55 25.76 5.77 2.43
C PHE A 55 24.96 6.49 3.53
N ARG A 56 25.50 6.53 4.75
CA ARG A 56 24.89 7.25 5.86
C ARG A 56 24.82 8.76 5.59
N GLU A 57 25.87 9.35 5.04
CA GLU A 57 25.91 10.78 4.70
C GLU A 57 24.81 11.15 3.68
N VAL A 58 24.68 10.39 2.59
CA VAL A 58 23.67 10.68 1.57
C VAL A 58 22.24 10.33 2.00
N ALA A 59 22.06 9.33 2.87
CA ALA A 59 20.78 9.04 3.49
C ALA A 59 20.31 10.19 4.39
N LEU A 60 21.23 10.81 5.15
CA LEU A 60 20.94 11.99 5.95
C LEU A 60 20.56 13.20 5.08
N VAL A 61 21.27 13.42 3.98
CA VAL A 61 20.92 14.46 2.99
C VAL A 61 19.49 14.25 2.48
N ALA A 62 19.13 13.03 2.05
CA ALA A 62 17.77 12.73 1.63
C ALA A 62 16.75 12.91 2.78
N GLY A 63 17.11 12.56 4.01
CA GLY A 63 16.27 12.79 5.18
C GLY A 63 15.89 14.27 5.34
N HIS A 64 16.86 15.17 5.19
CA HIS A 64 16.62 16.62 5.25
C HIS A 64 15.83 17.15 4.05
N GLU A 65 15.98 16.55 2.89
CA GLU A 65 15.24 16.94 1.69
C GLU A 65 13.74 16.63 1.76
N TYR A 66 13.35 15.58 2.50
CA TYR A 66 11.99 15.06 2.55
C TYR A 66 11.30 15.27 3.91
N GLU A 67 12.06 15.54 4.98
CA GLU A 67 11.65 15.85 6.36
C GLU A 67 10.83 14.78 7.10
N SER A 68 10.12 13.91 6.38
CA SER A 68 9.18 12.90 6.91
C SER A 68 9.85 11.94 7.88
N VAL A 69 11.13 11.64 7.68
CA VAL A 69 11.91 10.76 8.57
C VAL A 69 12.23 11.39 9.92
N PHE A 70 12.10 12.72 10.03
CA PHE A 70 12.31 13.48 11.25
C PHE A 70 10.99 13.93 11.89
N LEU A 71 9.85 13.44 11.37
CA LEU A 71 8.55 13.83 11.88
C LEU A 71 8.33 13.23 13.28
N ARG A 72 7.95 14.09 14.21
CA ARG A 72 7.40 13.73 15.52
C ARG A 72 5.98 14.27 15.65
N LEU A 73 5.17 13.60 16.48
CA LEU A 73 3.91 14.17 16.92
C LEU A 73 4.07 14.77 18.31
N VAL A 74 3.43 15.91 18.53
CA VAL A 74 3.32 16.54 19.85
C VAL A 74 1.88 16.93 20.11
N VAL A 75 1.52 17.08 21.38
CA VAL A 75 0.20 17.57 21.78
C VAL A 75 0.31 19.06 22.08
N VAL A 76 -0.48 19.88 21.38
CA VAL A 76 -0.60 21.33 21.61
C VAL A 76 -2.07 21.63 21.87
N ASP A 77 -2.38 22.17 23.04
CA ASP A 77 -3.76 22.49 23.47
C ASP A 77 -4.75 21.31 23.38
N GLY A 78 -4.26 20.09 23.58
CA GLY A 78 -5.06 18.86 23.53
C GLY A 78 -5.21 18.24 22.15
N GLU A 79 -4.66 18.87 21.11
CA GLU A 79 -4.71 18.38 19.72
C GLU A 79 -3.33 17.86 19.27
N PRO A 80 -3.27 16.75 18.51
CA PRO A 80 -2.02 16.29 17.93
C PRO A 80 -1.56 17.28 16.84
N GLN A 81 -0.26 17.58 16.83
CA GLN A 81 0.42 18.40 15.84
C GLN A 81 1.72 17.74 15.40
N GLN A 82 2.16 18.09 14.21
CA GLN A 82 3.39 17.65 13.56
C GLN A 82 4.53 18.61 13.89
N VAL A 83 5.72 18.07 14.09
CA VAL A 83 6.97 18.84 14.15
C VAL A 83 8.06 18.09 13.40
N VAL A 84 8.82 18.79 12.57
CA VAL A 84 10.05 18.27 11.97
C VAL A 84 11.18 18.49 12.96
N ASP A 85 11.72 17.41 13.52
CA ASP A 85 12.69 17.44 14.63
C ASP A 85 13.92 16.58 14.29
N PRO A 86 14.82 17.05 13.41
CA PRO A 86 15.99 16.28 13.01
C PRO A 86 16.95 16.12 14.20
N PRO A 87 17.33 14.88 14.57
CA PRO A 87 18.26 14.66 15.66
C PRO A 87 19.64 15.25 15.36
N ALA A 88 20.31 15.77 16.40
CA ALA A 88 21.69 16.27 16.31
C ALA A 88 22.68 15.20 15.80
N ASP A 89 22.41 13.92 16.10
CA ASP A 89 23.15 12.76 15.60
C ASP A 89 22.17 11.79 14.91
N ALA A 90 21.59 12.22 13.78
CA ALA A 90 20.67 11.43 12.94
C ALA A 90 21.34 10.24 12.22
N ALA A 91 22.28 9.59 12.91
CA ALA A 91 22.98 8.40 12.50
C ALA A 91 22.02 7.22 12.29
N MET A 92 21.90 6.77 11.05
CA MET A 92 21.35 5.45 10.72
C MET A 92 22.08 4.37 11.53
N GLY A 93 21.32 3.51 12.21
CA GLY A 93 21.87 2.43 13.03
C GLY A 93 22.64 1.40 12.20
N ILE A 94 23.65 0.75 12.78
CA ILE A 94 24.33 -0.39 12.16
C ILE A 94 24.19 -1.59 13.09
N VAL A 95 23.68 -2.71 12.56
CA VAL A 95 23.57 -3.97 13.31
C VAL A 95 24.38 -5.05 12.60
N ASP A 96 25.35 -5.65 13.29
CA ASP A 96 26.26 -6.64 12.71
C ASP A 96 25.82 -8.08 13.02
N PHE A 97 25.28 -8.79 12.03
CA PHE A 97 24.87 -10.19 12.14
C PHE A 97 25.90 -11.17 11.56
N ARG A 98 27.05 -10.71 11.04
CA ARG A 98 28.05 -11.57 10.37
C ARG A 98 28.56 -12.72 11.25
N ASN A 99 28.54 -12.55 12.57
CA ASN A 99 28.98 -13.57 13.54
C ASN A 99 27.87 -14.53 13.97
N ALA A 100 26.64 -14.37 13.49
CA ALA A 100 25.55 -15.32 13.75
C ALA A 100 25.76 -16.63 12.96
N SER A 101 25.17 -17.72 13.44
CA SER A 101 25.22 -19.02 12.74
C SER A 101 24.54 -18.98 11.36
N ASP A 102 23.47 -18.18 11.26
CA ASP A 102 22.80 -17.83 10.01
C ASP A 102 22.53 -16.31 10.04
N PRO A 103 23.42 -15.49 9.45
CA PRO A 103 23.29 -14.04 9.46
C PRO A 103 22.00 -13.54 8.81
N MET A 104 21.51 -14.22 7.76
CA MET A 104 20.30 -13.80 7.06
C MET A 104 19.06 -14.07 7.91
N ALA A 105 18.94 -15.28 8.47
CA ALA A 105 17.81 -15.62 9.33
C ALA A 105 17.78 -14.75 10.61
N ALA A 106 18.94 -14.42 11.18
CA ALA A 106 19.05 -13.53 12.32
C ALA A 106 18.57 -12.10 12.00
N ALA A 107 18.98 -11.56 10.85
CA ALA A 107 18.53 -10.25 10.40
C ALA A 107 17.02 -10.23 10.09
N GLU A 108 16.48 -11.28 9.46
CA GLU A 108 15.04 -11.41 9.20
C GLU A 108 14.21 -11.49 10.50
N ALA A 109 14.70 -12.23 11.51
CA ALA A 109 14.07 -12.28 12.82
C ALA A 109 14.06 -10.91 13.50
N TRP A 110 15.19 -10.19 13.46
CA TRP A 110 15.30 -8.83 13.99
C TRP A 110 14.35 -7.87 13.28
N MET A 111 14.27 -7.90 11.94
CA MET A 111 13.38 -7.04 11.17
C MET A 111 11.90 -7.32 11.48
N ARG A 112 11.53 -8.59 11.73
CA ARG A 112 10.17 -8.99 12.09
C ARG A 112 9.79 -8.54 13.49
N GLU A 113 10.70 -8.68 14.45
CA GLU A 113 10.52 -8.17 15.80
C GLU A 113 10.37 -6.64 15.77
N ASN A 114 11.24 -5.96 15.03
CA ASN A 114 11.20 -4.50 14.92
C ASN A 114 9.91 -4.02 14.24
N CYS A 115 9.50 -4.56 13.09
CA CYS A 115 8.32 -4.05 12.38
C CYS A 115 6.99 -4.27 13.12
N THR A 116 6.95 -5.22 14.06
CA THR A 116 5.77 -5.55 14.87
C THR A 116 5.78 -4.94 16.27
N ALA A 117 6.88 -4.29 16.67
CA ALA A 117 6.97 -3.62 17.96
C ALA A 117 6.00 -2.43 18.07
N ARG A 118 5.59 -2.05 19.27
CA ARG A 118 4.72 -0.88 19.49
C ARG A 118 5.44 0.41 19.10
N VAL A 119 4.68 1.46 18.80
CA VAL A 119 5.20 2.83 18.57
C VAL A 119 4.62 3.74 19.64
N ASP A 120 5.49 4.40 20.38
CA ASP A 120 5.12 5.46 21.33
C ASP A 120 5.27 6.83 20.66
N PHE A 121 4.15 7.46 20.32
CA PHE A 121 4.14 8.78 19.68
C PHE A 121 4.80 9.89 20.52
N GLU A 122 4.87 9.74 21.84
CA GLU A 122 5.46 10.76 22.72
C GLU A 122 6.99 10.72 22.67
N HIS A 123 7.55 9.53 22.61
CA HIS A 123 8.99 9.31 22.80
C HIS A 123 9.72 8.89 21.52
N ASP A 124 9.08 8.10 20.67
CA ASP A 124 9.73 7.48 19.52
C ASP A 124 9.80 8.41 18.29
N TYR A 125 10.74 8.10 17.41
CA TYR A 125 10.68 8.59 16.03
C TYR A 125 9.70 7.74 15.23
N LEU A 126 8.98 8.39 14.32
CA LEU A 126 8.01 7.70 13.47
C LEU A 126 8.67 6.93 12.32
N CYS A 127 9.95 7.16 12.08
CA CYS A 127 10.74 6.46 11.08
C CYS A 127 12.01 5.91 11.73
N GLU A 128 12.31 4.65 11.46
CA GLU A 128 13.56 4.00 11.82
C GLU A 128 14.26 3.56 10.54
N SER A 129 15.58 3.72 10.49
CA SER A 129 16.42 3.14 9.44
C SER A 129 17.71 2.56 10.02
N SER A 130 18.03 1.35 9.57
CA SER A 130 19.19 0.59 10.03
C SER A 130 19.85 -0.14 8.87
N LEU A 131 21.19 -0.18 8.87
CA LEU A 131 21.98 -0.98 7.95
C LEU A 131 22.41 -2.27 8.66
N LEU A 132 21.85 -3.40 8.22
CA LEU A 132 22.14 -4.71 8.79
C LEU A 132 23.25 -5.39 7.97
N ARG A 133 24.33 -5.78 8.62
CA ARG A 133 25.45 -6.47 7.97
C ARG A 133 25.30 -7.97 8.12
N VAL A 134 25.05 -8.65 7.00
CA VAL A 134 24.85 -10.12 6.94
C VAL A 134 26.00 -10.84 6.23
N GLY A 135 26.98 -10.09 5.71
CA GLY A 135 28.25 -10.57 5.17
C GLY A 135 29.24 -9.41 5.03
N ASP A 136 30.47 -9.69 4.62
CA ASP A 136 31.48 -8.63 4.38
C ASP A 136 31.12 -7.74 3.18
N GLU A 137 30.41 -8.31 2.20
CA GLU A 137 29.95 -7.63 0.98
C GLU A 137 28.43 -7.81 0.81
N ARG A 138 27.68 -7.82 1.93
CA ARG A 138 26.22 -7.94 1.88
C ARG A 138 25.55 -7.20 3.02
N HIS A 139 24.69 -6.26 2.64
CA HIS A 139 24.04 -5.31 3.53
C HIS A 139 22.54 -5.31 3.28
N LEU A 140 21.74 -5.28 4.34
CA LEU A 140 20.30 -5.05 4.26
C LEU A 140 20.02 -3.64 4.79
N TRP A 141 19.65 -2.71 3.90
CA TRP A 141 19.19 -1.40 4.33
C TRP A 141 17.71 -1.48 4.70
N TYR A 142 17.43 -1.56 6.00
CA TYR A 142 16.09 -1.66 6.57
C TYR A 142 15.50 -0.27 6.85
N SER A 143 14.19 -0.15 6.64
CA SER A 143 13.40 0.99 7.09
C SER A 143 12.04 0.54 7.59
N ARG A 144 11.61 1.16 8.69
CA ARG A 144 10.27 1.04 9.27
C ARG A 144 9.70 2.43 9.44
N ILE A 145 8.48 2.65 8.97
CA ILE A 145 7.86 3.97 8.97
C ILE A 145 6.41 3.85 9.41
N HIS A 146 6.02 4.60 10.44
CA HIS A 146 4.63 4.79 10.79
C HIS A 146 3.91 5.56 9.66
N HIS A 147 2.77 5.05 9.20
CA HIS A 147 2.03 5.60 8.05
C HIS A 147 1.65 7.08 8.22
N VAL A 148 1.51 7.58 9.45
CA VAL A 148 1.30 9.02 9.72
C VAL A 148 2.42 9.89 9.13
N ALA A 149 3.66 9.41 9.12
CA ALA A 149 4.79 10.18 8.64
C ALA A 149 4.99 10.08 7.12
N LEU A 150 4.87 8.87 6.57
CA LEU A 150 5.19 8.60 5.17
C LEU A 150 4.37 7.43 4.64
N ASP A 151 3.77 7.61 3.45
CA ASP A 151 3.15 6.52 2.71
C ASP A 151 4.18 5.75 1.86
N GLY A 152 3.77 4.59 1.31
CA GLY A 152 4.65 3.74 0.52
C GLY A 152 5.22 4.40 -0.74
N TYR A 153 4.50 5.33 -1.37
CA TYR A 153 5.01 6.07 -2.54
C TYR A 153 6.13 7.04 -2.12
N GLY A 154 5.92 7.77 -1.03
CA GLY A 154 6.92 8.66 -0.45
C GLY A 154 8.16 7.89 0.01
N ALA A 155 7.98 6.73 0.66
CA ALA A 155 9.06 5.85 1.07
C ALA A 155 9.90 5.38 -0.13
N MET A 156 9.26 4.98 -1.23
CA MET A 156 9.95 4.60 -2.46
C MET A 156 10.69 5.78 -3.10
N THR A 157 10.08 6.97 -3.11
CA THR A 157 10.70 8.19 -3.65
C THR A 157 11.99 8.51 -2.89
N MET A 158 11.96 8.37 -1.56
CA MET A 158 13.13 8.58 -0.70
C MET A 158 14.21 7.51 -0.93
N VAL A 159 13.85 6.23 -1.04
CA VAL A 159 14.79 5.14 -1.36
C VAL A 159 15.53 5.40 -2.67
N ASN A 160 14.80 5.77 -3.73
CA ASN A 160 15.39 6.12 -5.01
C ASN A 160 16.30 7.35 -4.91
N ARG A 161 15.93 8.34 -4.09
CA ARG A 161 16.75 9.52 -3.87
C ARG A 161 18.09 9.18 -3.22
N VAL A 162 18.09 8.34 -2.18
CA VAL A 162 19.33 7.88 -1.52
C VAL A 162 20.23 7.14 -2.51
N ALA A 163 19.66 6.24 -3.32
CA ALA A 163 20.38 5.52 -4.36
C ALA A 163 21.02 6.46 -5.40
N ALA A 164 20.27 7.47 -5.86
CA ALA A 164 20.77 8.47 -6.80
C ALA A 164 21.89 9.35 -6.20
N LEU A 165 21.73 9.80 -4.95
CA LEU A 165 22.73 10.60 -4.25
C LEU A 165 24.02 9.80 -4.01
N TYR A 166 23.90 8.54 -3.58
CA TYR A 166 25.03 7.64 -3.41
C TYR A 166 25.78 7.43 -4.73
N THR A 167 25.04 7.16 -5.81
CA THR A 167 25.61 6.96 -7.15
C THR A 167 26.35 8.20 -7.63
N ALA A 168 25.76 9.39 -7.48
CA ALA A 168 26.42 10.65 -7.84
C ALA A 168 27.70 10.86 -7.04
N ALA A 169 27.67 10.61 -5.73
CA ALA A 169 28.83 10.78 -4.86
C ALA A 169 30.00 9.85 -5.23
N VAL A 170 29.73 8.55 -5.44
CA VAL A 170 30.75 7.57 -5.84
C VAL A 170 31.36 7.92 -7.21
N GLN A 171 30.56 8.50 -8.12
CA GLN A 171 31.02 8.91 -9.45
C GLN A 171 31.67 10.31 -9.48
N GLY A 172 31.68 11.03 -8.35
CA GLY A 172 32.17 12.42 -8.29
C GLY A 172 31.32 13.41 -9.09
N LEU A 173 30.03 13.10 -9.29
CA LEU A 173 29.06 13.97 -9.96
C LEU A 173 28.37 14.90 -8.95
N GLU A 174 27.89 16.04 -9.43
CA GLU A 174 27.05 16.92 -8.60
C GLU A 174 25.70 16.27 -8.31
N PHE A 175 25.15 16.56 -7.12
CA PHE A 175 23.82 16.10 -6.75
C PHE A 175 22.76 16.85 -7.55
N GLU A 176 21.87 16.12 -8.21
CA GLU A 176 20.68 16.70 -8.83
C GLU A 176 19.90 17.52 -7.79
N PRO A 177 19.42 18.73 -8.10
CA PRO A 177 18.73 19.57 -7.12
C PRO A 177 17.47 18.93 -6.54
N ASN A 178 17.26 19.08 -5.23
CA ASN A 178 15.99 18.72 -4.60
C ASN A 178 14.84 19.57 -5.17
N ARG A 179 13.72 18.92 -5.45
CA ARG A 179 12.47 19.55 -5.93
C ARG A 179 11.24 19.04 -5.16
N ALA A 180 11.46 18.39 -4.03
CA ALA A 180 10.44 18.09 -3.03
C ALA A 180 9.96 19.38 -2.36
N ALA A 181 8.72 19.38 -1.91
CA ALA A 181 8.23 20.37 -0.96
C ALA A 181 8.48 19.89 0.47
N ASP A 182 8.77 20.83 1.37
CA ASP A 182 8.73 20.60 2.82
C ASP A 182 7.32 20.28 3.32
N LEU A 183 7.21 19.72 4.52
CA LEU A 183 5.94 19.26 5.08
C LEU A 183 4.96 20.39 5.36
N HIS A 184 5.44 21.58 5.74
CA HIS A 184 4.61 22.77 5.91
C HIS A 184 3.95 23.20 4.60
N THR A 185 4.70 23.15 3.50
CA THR A 185 4.20 23.43 2.16
C THR A 185 3.18 22.38 1.74
N LEU A 186 3.42 21.10 2.01
CA LEU A 186 2.45 20.04 1.74
C LEU A 186 1.14 20.26 2.51
N HIS A 187 1.21 20.61 3.80
CA HIS A 187 0.04 20.93 4.61
C HIS A 187 -0.74 22.12 4.03
N ARG A 188 -0.06 23.19 3.64
CA ARG A 188 -0.69 24.33 2.97
C ARG A 188 -1.36 23.94 1.66
N LEU A 189 -0.73 23.12 0.82
CA LEU A 189 -1.29 22.64 -0.45
C LEU A 189 -2.52 21.74 -0.27
N GLU A 190 -2.66 21.07 0.87
CA GLU A 190 -3.89 20.37 1.23
C GLU A 190 -4.99 21.36 1.63
N GLY A 191 -4.67 22.37 2.44
CA GLY A 191 -5.60 23.45 2.77
C GLY A 191 -6.15 24.18 1.53
N ASP A 192 -5.25 24.54 0.60
CA ASP A 192 -5.60 25.15 -0.68
C ASP A 192 -6.54 24.25 -1.50
N TYR A 193 -6.34 22.93 -1.45
CA TYR A 193 -7.21 21.96 -2.11
C TYR A 193 -8.59 21.88 -1.46
N ARG A 194 -8.67 21.80 -0.13
CA ARG A 194 -9.94 21.77 0.61
C ARG A 194 -10.79 23.02 0.34
N ALA A 195 -10.15 24.18 0.18
CA ALA A 195 -10.82 25.44 -0.16
C ALA A 195 -11.20 25.56 -1.65
N SER A 196 -10.84 24.59 -2.50
CA SER A 196 -11.01 24.69 -3.95
C SER A 196 -12.31 24.07 -4.47
N HIS A 197 -12.73 24.50 -5.67
CA HIS A 197 -13.81 23.83 -6.42
C HIS A 197 -13.48 22.36 -6.73
N ARG A 198 -12.18 22.00 -6.80
CA ARG A 198 -11.76 20.61 -7.05
C ARG A 198 -12.23 19.68 -5.93
N PHE A 199 -12.10 20.10 -4.67
CA PHE A 199 -12.57 19.33 -3.52
C PHE A 199 -14.09 19.17 -3.53
N SER A 200 -14.85 20.23 -3.86
CA SER A 200 -16.31 20.12 -4.01
C SER A 200 -16.71 19.09 -5.06
N SER A 201 -16.03 19.10 -6.22
CA SER A 201 -16.25 18.09 -7.27
C SER A 201 -15.86 16.67 -6.85
N ASP A 202 -14.79 16.50 -6.08
CA ASP A 202 -14.40 15.18 -5.54
C ASP A 202 -15.42 14.68 -4.53
N ARG A 203 -15.86 15.55 -3.62
CA ARG A 203 -16.90 15.26 -2.63
C ARG A 203 -18.18 14.79 -3.30
N ASP A 204 -18.67 15.53 -4.29
CA ASP A 204 -19.93 15.21 -4.97
C ASP A 204 -19.83 13.89 -5.76
N TYR A 205 -18.69 13.64 -6.41
CA TYR A 205 -18.41 12.37 -7.10
C TYR A 205 -18.45 11.17 -6.16
N TRP A 206 -17.78 11.25 -5.01
CA TRP A 206 -17.75 10.17 -4.03
C TRP A 206 -19.10 9.99 -3.33
N ALA A 207 -19.80 11.08 -3.03
CA ALA A 207 -21.14 11.05 -2.45
C ALA A 207 -22.13 10.30 -3.36
N GLU A 208 -22.12 10.56 -4.66
CA GLU A 208 -22.98 9.88 -5.64
C GLU A 208 -22.72 8.37 -5.67
N ARG A 209 -21.45 7.97 -5.72
CA ARG A 209 -21.04 6.56 -5.82
C ARG A 209 -21.32 5.74 -4.58
N LEU A 210 -21.30 6.40 -3.43
CA LEU A 210 -21.54 5.76 -2.13
C LEU A 210 -23.00 5.89 -1.68
N HIS A 211 -23.85 6.57 -2.45
CA HIS A 211 -25.26 6.73 -2.15
C HIS A 211 -26.03 5.40 -2.19
N THR A 212 -25.72 4.56 -3.18
CA THR A 212 -26.24 3.19 -3.29
C THR A 212 -25.29 2.25 -2.57
N ARG A 213 -25.42 2.17 -1.24
CA ARG A 213 -24.58 1.30 -0.41
C ARG A 213 -24.79 -0.17 -0.78
N THR A 214 -23.75 -0.80 -1.31
CA THR A 214 -23.58 -2.24 -1.17
C THR A 214 -22.78 -2.50 0.10
N ASN A 215 -23.23 -3.44 0.92
CA ASN A 215 -22.40 -3.91 2.02
C ASN A 215 -21.10 -4.47 1.41
N GLY A 216 -19.96 -4.22 2.05
CA GLY A 216 -18.67 -4.77 1.61
C GLY A 216 -18.76 -6.28 1.38
N ALA A 217 -17.94 -6.78 0.46
CA ALA A 217 -17.77 -8.20 0.23
C ALA A 217 -16.52 -8.67 1.00
N SER A 218 -16.60 -9.80 1.69
CA SER A 218 -15.48 -10.41 2.43
C SER A 218 -15.40 -11.89 2.05
N LEU A 219 -14.18 -12.44 2.00
CA LEU A 219 -13.97 -13.87 1.77
C LEU A 219 -14.16 -14.71 3.06
N THR A 220 -14.47 -14.06 4.18
CA THR A 220 -14.75 -14.69 5.48
C THR A 220 -15.82 -13.90 6.23
N ASP A 221 -16.70 -14.59 6.95
CA ASP A 221 -17.69 -13.99 7.85
C ASP A 221 -17.15 -13.76 9.27
N ILE A 222 -15.88 -14.12 9.53
CA ILE A 222 -15.24 -13.94 10.82
C ILE A 222 -14.84 -12.47 10.98
N GLU A 223 -15.36 -11.81 12.01
CA GLU A 223 -14.86 -10.53 12.51
C GLU A 223 -13.83 -10.75 13.62
N ALA A 224 -12.75 -9.97 13.61
CA ALA A 224 -11.70 -10.06 14.62
C ALA A 224 -10.99 -8.71 14.82
N PRO A 225 -10.33 -8.48 15.96
CA PRO A 225 -9.52 -7.28 16.16
C PRO A 225 -8.33 -7.22 15.20
N PRO A 226 -7.73 -6.04 14.99
CA PRO A 226 -6.47 -5.90 14.26
C PRO A 226 -5.34 -6.75 14.87
N ALA A 227 -4.38 -7.15 14.04
CA ALA A 227 -3.20 -7.89 14.46
C ALA A 227 -1.93 -7.16 14.00
N ALA A 228 -0.87 -7.22 14.82
CA ALA A 228 0.43 -6.64 14.50
C ALA A 228 1.17 -7.37 13.38
N HIS A 229 0.82 -8.64 13.13
CA HIS A 229 1.36 -9.45 12.04
C HIS A 229 0.24 -9.98 11.15
N SER A 230 0.58 -10.28 9.91
CA SER A 230 -0.33 -10.85 8.91
C SER A 230 0.06 -12.30 8.60
N LEU A 231 -0.94 -13.15 8.31
CA LEU A 231 -0.69 -14.37 7.54
C LEU A 231 -0.34 -13.98 6.11
N THR A 232 0.64 -14.66 5.53
CA THR A 232 1.16 -14.31 4.20
C THR A 232 1.26 -15.54 3.30
N VAL A 233 0.69 -15.46 2.10
CA VAL A 233 0.85 -16.45 1.03
C VAL A 233 1.23 -15.71 -0.25
N ARG A 234 2.29 -16.14 -0.93
CA ARG A 234 2.77 -15.49 -2.17
C ARG A 234 3.21 -16.48 -3.22
N THR A 235 3.09 -16.10 -4.49
CA THR A 235 3.70 -16.82 -5.63
C THR A 235 4.17 -15.85 -6.71
N ALA A 236 5.17 -16.26 -7.48
CA ALA A 236 5.49 -15.59 -8.74
C ALA A 236 4.50 -16.03 -9.82
N LEU A 237 4.03 -15.08 -10.63
CA LEU A 237 3.29 -15.37 -11.85
C LEU A 237 4.21 -16.06 -12.87
N SER A 238 3.65 -16.95 -13.70
CA SER A 238 4.41 -17.58 -14.78
C SER A 238 4.84 -16.55 -15.83
N ALA A 239 5.93 -16.83 -16.55
CA ALA A 239 6.41 -15.95 -17.61
C ALA A 239 5.33 -15.67 -18.67
N ASP A 240 4.53 -16.68 -19.02
CA ASP A 240 3.42 -16.54 -19.97
C ASP A 240 2.31 -15.61 -19.42
N THR A 241 1.98 -15.71 -18.14
CA THR A 241 1.02 -14.79 -17.49
C THR A 241 1.53 -13.37 -17.52
N VAL A 242 2.81 -13.17 -17.19
CA VAL A 242 3.45 -11.84 -17.19
C VAL A 242 3.45 -11.24 -18.60
N ALA A 243 3.80 -12.02 -19.62
CA ALA A 243 3.77 -11.55 -21.01
C ALA A 243 2.36 -11.12 -21.44
N ARG A 244 1.32 -11.87 -21.06
CA ARG A 244 -0.09 -11.50 -21.32
C ARG A 244 -0.53 -10.26 -20.55
N LEU A 245 -0.06 -10.12 -19.31
CA LEU A 245 -0.31 -8.94 -18.49
C LEU A 245 0.30 -7.69 -19.15
N GLU A 246 1.53 -7.78 -19.64
CA GLU A 246 2.21 -6.68 -20.34
C GLU A 246 1.56 -6.33 -21.68
N ASP A 247 1.04 -7.32 -22.42
CA ASP A 247 0.28 -7.09 -23.67
C ASP A 247 -1.06 -6.37 -23.45
N THR A 248 -1.59 -6.41 -22.22
CA THR A 248 -2.88 -5.79 -21.89
C THR A 248 -2.85 -4.27 -22.09
N ASP A 249 -1.72 -3.62 -21.78
CA ASP A 249 -1.56 -2.17 -21.94
C ASP A 249 -1.54 -1.73 -23.43
N GLY A 250 -1.34 -2.67 -24.36
CA GLY A 250 -1.45 -2.43 -25.80
C GLY A 250 -2.90 -2.36 -26.32
N ARG A 251 -3.90 -2.73 -25.50
CA ARG A 251 -5.30 -2.81 -25.91
C ARG A 251 -6.07 -1.55 -25.50
N PRO A 252 -6.80 -0.89 -26.42
CA PRO A 252 -7.58 0.29 -26.07
C PRO A 252 -8.60 0.00 -24.96
N GLY A 253 -8.53 0.75 -23.86
CA GLY A 253 -9.49 0.62 -22.76
C GLY A 253 -9.20 -0.49 -21.75
N ALA A 254 -8.04 -1.14 -21.81
CA ALA A 254 -7.58 -2.09 -20.80
C ALA A 254 -6.20 -1.67 -20.27
N THR A 255 -5.97 -1.92 -18.98
CA THR A 255 -4.63 -1.83 -18.37
C THR A 255 -4.36 -3.10 -17.58
N ALA A 256 -3.09 -3.42 -17.38
CA ALA A 256 -2.66 -4.53 -16.52
C ALA A 256 -3.32 -4.45 -15.12
N ALA A 257 -3.39 -3.24 -14.54
CA ALA A 257 -4.05 -3.02 -13.26
C ALA A 257 -5.56 -3.33 -13.32
N ALA A 258 -6.27 -2.86 -14.35
CA ALA A 258 -7.70 -3.15 -14.48
C ALA A 258 -7.97 -4.65 -14.69
N ALA A 259 -7.11 -5.38 -15.41
CA ALA A 259 -7.25 -6.82 -15.58
C ALA A 259 -7.07 -7.59 -14.26
N LEU A 260 -6.07 -7.23 -13.45
CA LEU A 260 -5.84 -7.84 -12.13
C LEU A 260 -6.99 -7.55 -11.16
N ILE A 261 -7.49 -6.30 -11.15
CA ILE A 261 -8.64 -5.90 -10.33
C ILE A 261 -9.92 -6.60 -10.80
N ALA A 262 -10.11 -6.75 -12.11
CA ALA A 262 -11.24 -7.50 -12.69
C ALA A 262 -11.22 -8.97 -12.28
N ALA A 263 -10.07 -9.63 -12.37
CA ALA A 263 -9.91 -11.02 -11.91
C ALA A 263 -10.26 -11.14 -10.42
N PHE A 264 -9.71 -10.27 -9.57
CA PHE A 264 -10.00 -10.32 -8.14
C PHE A 264 -11.46 -10.02 -7.80
N ALA A 265 -12.07 -9.03 -8.45
CA ALA A 265 -13.48 -8.71 -8.25
C ALA A 265 -14.41 -9.84 -8.74
N CYS A 266 -14.07 -10.51 -9.85
CA CYS A 266 -14.78 -11.68 -10.35
C CYS A 266 -14.73 -12.83 -9.33
N TYR A 267 -13.53 -13.13 -8.79
CA TYR A 267 -13.36 -14.11 -7.73
C TYR A 267 -14.20 -13.79 -6.50
N LEU A 268 -14.14 -12.54 -6.03
CA LEU A 268 -14.89 -12.07 -4.87
C LEU A 268 -16.40 -12.17 -5.10
N SER A 269 -16.88 -11.80 -6.30
CA SER A 269 -18.28 -11.94 -6.70
C SER A 269 -18.74 -13.39 -6.61
N ARG A 270 -17.95 -14.33 -7.13
CA ARG A 270 -18.27 -15.77 -7.12
C ARG A 270 -18.29 -16.34 -5.71
N ARG A 271 -17.28 -16.02 -4.90
CA ARG A 271 -17.18 -16.51 -3.52
C ARG A 271 -18.26 -15.97 -2.59
N THR A 272 -18.76 -14.77 -2.86
CA THR A 272 -19.80 -14.14 -2.03
C THR A 272 -21.20 -14.28 -2.60
N GLY A 273 -21.35 -14.77 -3.83
CA GLY A 273 -22.61 -14.82 -4.56
C GLY A 273 -23.17 -13.44 -4.93
N ARG A 274 -22.36 -12.38 -4.86
CA ARG A 274 -22.79 -10.99 -5.11
C ARG A 274 -22.28 -10.51 -6.45
N GLN A 275 -23.19 -10.06 -7.32
CA GLN A 275 -22.85 -9.43 -8.59
C GLN A 275 -22.28 -8.01 -8.44
N ASP A 276 -22.36 -7.43 -7.24
CA ASP A 276 -21.92 -6.07 -6.96
C ASP A 276 -21.00 -6.11 -5.76
N VAL A 277 -19.69 -5.97 -6.01
CA VAL A 277 -18.65 -6.08 -5.01
C VAL A 277 -17.87 -4.78 -4.89
N LEU A 278 -17.32 -4.56 -3.70
CA LEU A 278 -16.41 -3.45 -3.43
C LEU A 278 -15.01 -4.01 -3.20
N VAL A 279 -14.03 -3.42 -3.85
CA VAL A 279 -12.61 -3.67 -3.62
C VAL A 279 -11.94 -2.34 -3.30
N ASP A 280 -11.13 -2.31 -2.25
CA ASP A 280 -10.45 -1.09 -1.85
C ASP A 280 -9.14 -0.96 -2.61
N ILE A 281 -8.87 0.21 -3.20
CA ILE A 281 -7.64 0.47 -3.96
C ILE A 281 -6.86 1.62 -3.33
N PRO A 282 -5.56 1.45 -3.03
CA PRO A 282 -4.72 2.55 -2.62
C PRO A 282 -4.40 3.45 -3.82
N LEU A 283 -4.47 4.75 -3.60
CA LEU A 283 -4.17 5.80 -4.57
C LEU A 283 -3.13 6.74 -3.95
N SER A 284 -2.10 7.14 -4.70
CA SER A 284 -1.02 7.98 -4.16
C SER A 284 -1.45 9.41 -3.83
N ALA A 285 -2.60 9.85 -4.36
CA ALA A 285 -3.13 11.22 -4.34
C ALA A 285 -2.20 12.31 -4.91
N ARG A 286 -1.11 11.92 -5.58
CA ARG A 286 -0.05 12.84 -6.08
C ARG A 286 -0.36 13.33 -7.49
N THR A 287 -1.29 14.26 -7.59
CA THR A 287 -1.80 14.80 -8.87
C THR A 287 -0.88 15.82 -9.53
N THR A 288 0.00 16.49 -8.79
CA THR A 288 0.93 17.51 -9.33
C THR A 288 2.38 17.04 -9.25
N ALA A 289 3.26 17.68 -10.03
CA ALA A 289 4.68 17.33 -10.06
C ALA A 289 5.39 17.57 -8.71
N VAL A 290 4.96 18.57 -7.94
CA VAL A 290 5.52 18.82 -6.60
C VAL A 290 5.13 17.69 -5.64
N LEU A 291 3.86 17.27 -5.63
CA LEU A 291 3.39 16.17 -4.77
C LEU A 291 4.09 14.85 -5.12
N ARG A 292 4.30 14.57 -6.41
CA ARG A 292 5.04 13.38 -6.88
C ARG A 292 6.50 13.33 -6.45
N ARG A 293 7.11 14.48 -6.13
CA ARG A 293 8.52 14.57 -5.72
C ARG A 293 8.70 14.68 -4.22
N SER A 294 7.62 14.73 -3.43
CA SER A 294 7.68 15.01 -2.01
C SER A 294 7.37 13.78 -1.16
N GLY A 295 7.96 13.74 0.03
CA GLY A 295 7.69 12.75 1.06
C GLY A 295 6.61 13.24 2.00
N GLY A 296 5.68 12.36 2.33
CA GLY A 296 4.65 12.59 3.33
C GLY A 296 3.56 11.51 3.25
N MET A 297 2.62 11.55 4.17
CA MET A 297 1.39 10.77 4.12
C MET A 297 0.33 11.49 3.27
N LEU A 298 0.23 11.12 2.00
CA LEU A 298 -0.73 11.68 1.05
C LEU A 298 -1.67 10.61 0.49
N ALA A 299 -1.28 9.34 0.55
CA ALA A 299 -2.04 8.24 0.01
C ALA A 299 -3.47 8.19 0.58
N ASN A 300 -4.41 7.82 -0.28
CA ASN A 300 -5.80 7.61 0.06
C ASN A 300 -6.20 6.19 -0.34
N VAL A 301 -7.22 5.65 0.32
CA VAL A 301 -7.88 4.42 -0.09
C VAL A 301 -9.23 4.77 -0.67
N ALA A 302 -9.53 4.26 -1.86
CA ALA A 302 -10.80 4.47 -2.53
C ALA A 302 -11.53 3.12 -2.70
N PRO A 303 -12.83 3.05 -2.38
CA PRO A 303 -13.63 1.89 -2.70
C PRO A 303 -13.96 1.91 -4.19
N LEU A 304 -13.65 0.82 -4.87
CA LEU A 304 -13.99 0.59 -6.26
C LEU A 304 -15.17 -0.38 -6.33
N ARG A 305 -16.32 0.11 -6.78
CA ARG A 305 -17.51 -0.71 -7.01
C ARG A 305 -17.41 -1.41 -8.35
N VAL A 306 -17.45 -2.73 -8.35
CA VAL A 306 -17.36 -3.56 -9.56
C VAL A 306 -18.62 -4.40 -9.68
N GLN A 307 -19.35 -4.17 -10.78
CA GLN A 307 -20.50 -4.99 -11.14
C GLN A 307 -20.04 -6.13 -12.07
N VAL A 308 -20.15 -7.37 -11.60
CA VAL A 308 -19.85 -8.60 -12.32
C VAL A 308 -21.16 -9.23 -12.77
N ARG A 309 -21.48 -9.13 -14.06
CA ARG A 309 -22.74 -9.66 -14.61
C ARG A 309 -22.54 -11.06 -15.18
N SER A 310 -23.59 -11.87 -15.14
CA SER A 310 -23.53 -13.26 -15.65
C SER A 310 -23.37 -13.36 -17.17
N ASP A 311 -23.77 -12.32 -17.90
CA ASP A 311 -23.71 -12.20 -19.35
C ASP A 311 -22.50 -11.37 -19.85
N ASP A 312 -21.67 -10.85 -18.94
CA ASP A 312 -20.47 -10.10 -19.29
C ASP A 312 -19.45 -11.02 -19.99
N THR A 313 -18.73 -10.46 -20.95
CA THR A 313 -17.48 -11.02 -21.46
C THR A 313 -16.29 -10.58 -20.61
N VAL A 314 -15.13 -11.21 -20.78
CA VAL A 314 -13.86 -10.78 -20.16
C VAL A 314 -13.58 -9.31 -20.47
N GLY A 315 -13.73 -8.91 -21.74
CA GLY A 315 -13.51 -7.53 -22.19
C GLY A 315 -14.47 -6.54 -21.56
N ASP A 316 -15.74 -6.92 -21.37
CA ASP A 316 -16.74 -6.05 -20.73
C ASP A 316 -16.36 -5.74 -19.29
N LEU A 317 -15.96 -6.76 -18.52
CA LEU A 317 -15.57 -6.58 -17.12
C LEU A 317 -14.29 -5.74 -16.99
N VAL A 318 -13.25 -6.05 -17.77
CA VAL A 318 -11.98 -5.29 -17.73
C VAL A 318 -12.21 -3.83 -18.12
N THR A 319 -13.01 -3.57 -19.17
CA THR A 319 -13.37 -2.20 -19.59
C THR A 319 -14.16 -1.47 -18.51
N ARG A 320 -15.11 -2.15 -17.86
CA ARG A 320 -15.90 -1.59 -16.74
C ARG A 320 -14.99 -1.20 -15.58
N VAL A 321 -14.09 -2.09 -15.17
CA VAL A 321 -13.11 -1.84 -14.10
C VAL A 321 -12.17 -0.69 -14.47
N GLN A 322 -11.69 -0.64 -15.72
CA GLN A 322 -10.87 0.46 -16.21
C GLN A 322 -11.59 1.81 -16.09
N HIS A 323 -12.89 1.87 -16.46
CA HIS A 323 -13.67 3.10 -16.33
C HIS A 323 -13.83 3.55 -14.88
N GLU A 324 -14.14 2.64 -13.95
CA GLU A 324 -14.24 2.99 -12.54
C GLU A 324 -12.89 3.39 -11.95
N LEU A 325 -11.81 2.69 -12.31
CA LEU A 325 -10.44 3.02 -11.87
C LEU A 325 -10.03 4.42 -12.36
N MET A 326 -10.30 4.76 -13.62
CA MET A 326 -10.05 6.09 -14.16
C MET A 326 -10.85 7.19 -13.44
N GLY A 327 -12.10 6.88 -13.06
CA GLY A 327 -12.92 7.76 -12.24
C GLY A 327 -12.30 8.00 -10.86
N ALA A 328 -11.91 6.93 -10.18
CA ALA A 328 -11.27 6.99 -8.87
C ALA A 328 -9.93 7.76 -8.93
N MET A 329 -9.09 7.47 -9.93
CA MET A 329 -7.83 8.18 -10.16
C MET A 329 -8.02 9.66 -10.44
N ARG A 330 -9.09 10.04 -11.16
CA ARG A 330 -9.41 11.46 -11.37
C ARG A 330 -9.66 12.14 -10.02
N HIS A 331 -10.44 11.51 -9.14
CA HIS A 331 -10.89 12.06 -7.84
C HIS A 331 -10.06 11.59 -6.63
N GLN A 332 -8.85 11.10 -6.87
CA GLN A 332 -7.97 10.45 -5.89
C GLN A 332 -7.56 11.33 -4.69
N ARG A 333 -7.66 12.66 -4.80
CA ARG A 333 -7.36 13.57 -3.68
C ARG A 333 -8.47 13.61 -2.64
N GLY A 334 -9.70 13.28 -3.03
CA GLY A 334 -10.85 13.26 -2.13
C GLY A 334 -10.78 12.03 -1.25
N ASN A 335 -10.33 12.19 -0.01
CA ASN A 335 -10.34 11.10 0.96
C ASN A 335 -11.80 10.73 1.28
N VAL A 336 -12.18 9.50 0.95
CA VAL A 336 -13.56 9.03 1.06
C VAL A 336 -14.05 9.02 2.50
N GLU A 337 -13.20 8.61 3.45
CA GLU A 337 -13.57 8.56 4.85
C GLU A 337 -13.86 9.97 5.39
N ASP A 338 -13.02 10.94 5.05
CA ASP A 338 -13.22 12.35 5.40
C ASP A 338 -14.50 12.91 4.78
N ILE A 339 -14.75 12.63 3.50
CA ILE A 339 -15.95 13.07 2.79
C ILE A 339 -17.20 12.50 3.45
N LEU A 340 -17.22 11.20 3.76
CA LEU A 340 -18.34 10.57 4.47
C LEU A 340 -18.52 11.14 5.88
N ARG A 341 -17.42 11.56 6.53
CA ARG A 341 -17.44 12.23 7.83
C ARG A 341 -18.10 13.60 7.76
N GLU A 342 -17.74 14.41 6.77
CA GLU A 342 -18.37 15.72 6.51
C GLU A 342 -19.85 15.60 6.15
N LEU A 343 -20.24 14.53 5.45
CA LEU A 343 -21.64 14.25 5.11
C LEU A 343 -22.47 13.68 6.29
N GLY A 344 -21.89 13.54 7.49
CA GLY A 344 -22.60 13.08 8.67
C GLY A 344 -23.00 11.61 8.64
N VAL A 345 -22.38 10.79 7.78
CA VAL A 345 -22.63 9.34 7.73
C VAL A 345 -22.15 8.71 9.05
N SER A 346 -22.91 7.83 9.69
CA SER A 346 -22.48 7.21 10.96
C SER A 346 -21.23 6.35 10.78
N ALA A 347 -20.40 6.20 11.81
CA ALA A 347 -19.18 5.38 11.74
C ALA A 347 -19.45 3.92 11.32
N GLU A 348 -20.56 3.34 11.76
CA GLU A 348 -21.03 2.02 11.33
C GLU A 348 -21.37 1.99 9.83
N ALA A 349 -22.08 3.01 9.35
CA ALA A 349 -22.40 3.15 7.92
C ALA A 349 -21.21 3.58 7.04
N ARG A 350 -20.07 3.96 7.65
CA ARG A 350 -18.78 4.19 6.99
C ARG A 350 -17.92 2.93 6.88
N ARG A 351 -18.29 1.80 7.51
CA ARG A 351 -17.63 0.49 7.32
C ARG A 351 -17.94 -0.12 5.95
N ILE A 352 -17.79 0.68 4.90
CA ILE A 352 -17.80 0.27 3.51
C ILE A 352 -16.34 -0.09 3.21
N SER A 353 -15.93 -1.29 3.60
CA SER A 353 -14.59 -1.78 3.28
C SER A 353 -14.69 -3.13 2.61
N GLY A 354 -14.05 -3.22 1.45
CA GLY A 354 -13.78 -4.47 0.76
C GLY A 354 -12.38 -4.97 1.11
N PRO A 355 -12.00 -6.17 0.65
CA PRO A 355 -10.59 -6.51 0.60
C PRO A 355 -9.83 -5.50 -0.26
N MET A 356 -8.62 -5.19 0.15
CA MET A 356 -7.76 -4.28 -0.59
C MET A 356 -7.09 -5.02 -1.76
N ILE A 357 -6.93 -4.35 -2.90
CA ILE A 357 -6.02 -4.79 -3.95
C ILE A 357 -5.07 -3.64 -4.32
N ASN A 358 -3.78 -3.89 -4.14
CA ASN A 358 -2.70 -2.94 -4.38
C ASN A 358 -1.82 -3.42 -5.54
N VAL A 359 -1.86 -2.70 -6.67
CA VAL A 359 -1.13 -3.06 -7.89
C VAL A 359 0.05 -2.10 -8.09
N MET A 360 1.26 -2.62 -7.97
CA MET A 360 2.54 -1.91 -7.99
C MET A 360 3.47 -2.50 -9.06
N LEU A 361 3.12 -2.34 -10.34
CA LEU A 361 3.83 -2.94 -11.49
C LEU A 361 5.03 -2.14 -12.00
N PHE A 362 5.67 -1.33 -11.16
CA PHE A 362 6.85 -0.56 -11.55
C PHE A 362 8.13 -1.36 -11.24
N ASP A 363 9.09 -1.30 -12.17
CA ASP A 363 10.41 -1.87 -11.96
C ASP A 363 11.18 -1.06 -10.90
N GLN A 364 11.95 -1.76 -10.09
CA GLN A 364 12.75 -1.15 -9.03
C GLN A 364 14.22 -1.42 -9.28
N ASP A 365 14.79 -0.61 -10.17
CA ASP A 365 16.22 -0.64 -10.48
C ASP A 365 16.98 0.27 -9.51
N LEU A 366 17.18 -0.20 -8.28
CA LEU A 366 17.97 0.52 -7.29
C LEU A 366 19.46 0.32 -7.58
N THR A 367 20.15 1.40 -7.95
CA THR A 367 21.58 1.40 -8.24
C THR A 367 22.33 2.27 -7.24
N PHE A 368 23.43 1.73 -6.70
CA PHE A 368 24.30 2.38 -5.74
C PHE A 368 25.72 2.38 -6.32
N GLY A 369 25.99 3.29 -7.25
CA GLY A 369 27.20 3.27 -8.06
C GLY A 369 27.18 2.09 -9.03
N SER A 370 28.06 1.12 -8.84
CA SER A 370 28.08 -0.14 -9.60
C SER A 370 27.27 -1.27 -8.95
N LEU A 371 26.77 -1.07 -7.72
CA LEU A 371 26.00 -2.07 -6.98
C LEU A 371 24.52 -2.01 -7.35
N THR A 372 23.84 -3.14 -7.30
CA THR A 372 22.38 -3.22 -7.40
C THR A 372 21.77 -3.55 -6.03
N GLY A 373 20.59 -3.01 -5.77
CA GLY A 373 19.80 -3.28 -4.57
C GLY A 373 18.50 -3.98 -4.91
N ASP A 374 18.26 -5.13 -4.27
CA ASP A 374 16.97 -5.81 -4.38
C ASP A 374 15.99 -5.28 -3.32
N PHE A 375 14.96 -4.55 -3.74
CA PHE A 375 13.93 -4.06 -2.83
C PHE A 375 12.94 -5.16 -2.41
N ARG A 376 12.63 -5.18 -1.12
CA ARG A 376 11.77 -6.18 -0.47
C ARG A 376 10.81 -5.51 0.50
N ILE A 377 9.52 -5.76 0.32
CA ILE A 377 8.47 -5.35 1.26
C ILE A 377 8.37 -6.40 2.36
N LEU A 378 8.35 -5.95 3.62
CA LEU A 378 8.09 -6.81 4.79
C LEU A 378 6.65 -6.71 5.26
N THR A 379 6.07 -5.51 5.22
CA THR A 379 4.65 -5.28 5.47
C THR A 379 4.20 -3.98 4.83
N THR A 380 2.96 -3.96 4.33
CA THR A 380 2.27 -2.75 3.86
C THR A 380 1.46 -2.05 4.96
N GLY A 381 1.45 -2.59 6.17
CA GLY A 381 0.64 -2.16 7.30
C GLY A 381 -0.25 -3.28 7.85
N PRO A 382 -0.91 -3.05 8.99
CA PRO A 382 -1.87 -3.99 9.53
C PRO A 382 -3.05 -4.14 8.57
N VAL A 383 -3.42 -5.38 8.25
CA VAL A 383 -4.51 -5.69 7.34
C VAL A 383 -5.77 -6.01 8.14
N PRO A 384 -6.85 -5.22 8.06
CA PRO A 384 -8.09 -5.49 8.82
C PRO A 384 -8.80 -6.79 8.38
N GLY A 385 -8.61 -7.19 7.13
CA GLY A 385 -9.20 -8.38 6.53
C GLY A 385 -8.21 -9.08 5.61
N LEU A 386 -8.27 -8.74 4.32
CA LEU A 386 -7.41 -9.27 3.28
C LEU A 386 -6.88 -8.12 2.42
N SER A 387 -5.59 -8.17 2.11
CA SER A 387 -4.93 -7.32 1.12
C SER A 387 -4.28 -8.20 0.06
N VAL A 388 -4.54 -7.90 -1.21
CA VAL A 388 -3.94 -8.53 -2.38
C VAL A 388 -2.91 -7.58 -2.96
N ASN A 389 -1.64 -7.90 -2.79
CA ASN A 389 -0.54 -7.10 -3.33
C ASN A 389 -0.02 -7.76 -4.61
N VAL A 390 0.08 -6.99 -5.70
CA VAL A 390 0.73 -7.41 -6.94
C VAL A 390 1.90 -6.48 -7.22
N TYR A 391 3.13 -6.99 -7.17
CA TYR A 391 4.32 -6.15 -7.28
C TYR A 391 5.49 -6.87 -7.96
N ARG A 392 6.45 -6.10 -8.47
CA ARG A 392 7.69 -6.64 -9.05
C ARG A 392 8.81 -6.65 -8.01
N SER A 393 9.56 -7.75 -7.90
CA SER A 393 10.68 -7.87 -6.96
C SER A 393 11.75 -8.87 -7.43
N GLY A 394 12.99 -8.65 -7.00
CA GLY A 394 14.17 -9.46 -7.34
C GLY A 394 14.91 -9.01 -8.60
N THR A 395 16.06 -9.63 -8.84
CA THR A 395 16.91 -9.39 -10.02
C THR A 395 17.23 -10.73 -10.70
N PRO A 396 16.68 -11.04 -11.89
CA PRO A 396 15.70 -10.26 -12.65
C PRO A 396 14.34 -10.18 -11.94
N ALA A 397 13.58 -9.11 -12.23
CA ALA A 397 12.30 -8.85 -11.59
C ALA A 397 11.27 -9.94 -11.91
N SER A 398 10.64 -10.48 -10.87
CA SER A 398 9.48 -11.36 -10.99
C SER A 398 8.22 -10.61 -10.55
N THR A 399 7.09 -10.83 -11.22
CA THR A 399 5.79 -10.31 -10.78
C THR A 399 5.20 -11.26 -9.75
N ILE A 400 5.06 -10.79 -8.51
CA ILE A 400 4.57 -11.54 -7.36
C ILE A 400 3.11 -11.17 -7.09
N VAL A 401 2.27 -12.17 -6.82
CA VAL A 401 0.96 -11.99 -6.19
C VAL A 401 1.05 -12.50 -4.75
N GLU A 402 0.80 -11.61 -3.81
CA GLU A 402 0.85 -11.87 -2.38
C GLU A 402 -0.48 -11.53 -1.71
N PHE A 403 -0.93 -12.41 -0.83
CA PHE A 403 -2.03 -12.18 0.09
C PHE A 403 -1.46 -11.93 1.47
N GLU A 404 -1.80 -10.78 2.06
CA GLU A 404 -1.62 -10.49 3.47
C GLU A 404 -3.01 -10.51 4.14
N ALA A 405 -3.19 -11.27 5.22
CA ALA A 405 -4.48 -11.39 5.87
C ALA A 405 -4.40 -11.35 7.40
N ASN A 406 -5.47 -10.87 8.03
CA ASN A 406 -5.60 -10.88 9.48
C ASN A 406 -5.58 -12.33 10.01
N PRO A 407 -4.61 -12.73 10.84
CA PRO A 407 -4.46 -14.09 11.36
C PRO A 407 -5.64 -14.55 12.22
N TYR A 408 -6.45 -13.62 12.74
CA TYR A 408 -7.62 -13.93 13.53
C TYR A 408 -8.89 -14.10 12.68
N ARG A 409 -8.85 -13.76 11.37
CA ARG A 409 -9.99 -13.88 10.45
C ARG A 409 -9.83 -15.02 9.43
N TYR A 410 -8.61 -15.44 9.16
CA TYR A 410 -8.27 -16.45 8.15
C TYR A 410 -7.39 -17.54 8.75
N ARG A 411 -7.60 -18.78 8.31
CA ARG A 411 -6.67 -19.90 8.54
C ARG A 411 -5.70 -20.01 7.38
N ASP A 412 -4.52 -20.61 7.60
CA ASP A 412 -3.48 -20.75 6.57
C ASP A 412 -3.99 -21.51 5.32
N ASP A 413 -4.69 -22.64 5.52
CA ASP A 413 -5.24 -23.46 4.42
C ASP A 413 -6.33 -22.72 3.61
N ASP A 414 -7.20 -21.97 4.29
CA ASP A 414 -8.24 -21.16 3.65
C ASP A 414 -7.60 -20.04 2.82
N LEU A 415 -6.59 -19.36 3.38
CA LEU A 415 -5.87 -18.28 2.71
C LEU A 415 -5.12 -18.79 1.47
N ARG A 416 -4.44 -19.94 1.56
CA ARG A 416 -3.78 -20.60 0.42
C ARG A 416 -4.77 -20.97 -0.68
N SER A 417 -5.94 -21.47 -0.30
CA SER A 417 -7.00 -21.82 -1.26
C SER A 417 -7.54 -20.59 -1.98
N HIS A 418 -7.72 -19.46 -1.28
CA HIS A 418 -8.12 -18.20 -1.90
C HIS A 418 -7.04 -17.64 -2.82
N HIS A 419 -5.79 -17.66 -2.37
CA HIS A 419 -4.64 -17.22 -3.16
C HIS A 419 -4.50 -18.02 -4.46
N ALA A 420 -4.53 -19.36 -4.39
CA ALA A 420 -4.45 -20.21 -5.57
C ALA A 420 -5.62 -19.97 -6.55
N GLY A 421 -6.84 -19.78 -6.02
CA GLY A 421 -8.02 -19.47 -6.85
C GLY A 421 -7.89 -18.14 -7.60
N VAL A 422 -7.40 -17.09 -6.93
CA VAL A 422 -7.19 -15.78 -7.57
C VAL A 422 -6.06 -15.84 -8.59
N VAL A 423 -4.95 -16.52 -8.30
CA VAL A 423 -3.85 -16.70 -9.25
C VAL A 423 -4.30 -17.46 -10.50
N GLY A 424 -5.07 -18.55 -10.33
CA GLY A 424 -5.65 -19.29 -11.45
C GLY A 424 -6.59 -18.42 -12.28
N LEU A 425 -7.45 -17.63 -11.63
CA LEU A 425 -8.38 -16.76 -12.33
C LEU A 425 -7.67 -15.61 -13.07
N ILE A 426 -6.58 -15.07 -12.54
CA ILE A 426 -5.71 -14.11 -13.24
C ILE A 426 -5.16 -14.75 -14.52
N ASP A 427 -4.60 -15.95 -14.44
CA ASP A 427 -4.03 -16.64 -15.58
C ASP A 427 -5.07 -16.91 -16.67
N GLU A 428 -6.23 -17.46 -16.30
CA GLU A 428 -7.31 -17.79 -17.24
C GLU A 428 -7.93 -16.53 -17.87
N LEU A 429 -8.17 -15.48 -17.09
CA LEU A 429 -8.73 -14.23 -17.59
C LEU A 429 -7.78 -13.55 -18.58
N LEU A 430 -6.47 -13.53 -18.29
CA LEU A 430 -5.47 -12.95 -19.20
C LEU A 430 -5.26 -13.80 -20.45
N ALA A 431 -5.43 -15.13 -20.36
CA ALA A 431 -5.32 -16.04 -21.49
C ALA A 431 -6.52 -15.97 -22.45
N ALA A 432 -7.69 -15.55 -21.97
CA ALA A 432 -8.92 -15.54 -22.73
C ALA A 432 -9.00 -14.37 -23.74
N ASP A 433 -9.66 -14.63 -24.86
CA ASP A 433 -10.04 -13.56 -25.80
C ASP A 433 -11.05 -12.62 -25.12
N PRO A 434 -11.01 -11.30 -25.38
CA PRO A 434 -11.94 -10.35 -24.75
C PRO A 434 -13.42 -10.68 -24.95
N GLY A 435 -13.80 -11.34 -26.06
CA GLY A 435 -15.18 -11.77 -26.33
C GLY A 435 -15.61 -13.04 -25.60
N THR A 436 -14.73 -13.66 -24.81
CA THR A 436 -15.03 -14.88 -24.06
C THR A 436 -16.03 -14.58 -22.95
N PRO A 437 -17.15 -15.33 -22.86
CA PRO A 437 -18.09 -15.17 -21.75
C PRO A 437 -17.42 -15.43 -20.40
N LEU A 438 -17.68 -14.60 -19.38
CA LEU A 438 -17.13 -14.82 -18.03
C LEU A 438 -17.56 -16.16 -17.43
N ALA A 439 -18.72 -16.68 -17.81
CA ALA A 439 -19.27 -17.94 -17.31
C ALA A 439 -18.39 -19.17 -17.60
N VAL A 440 -17.48 -19.09 -18.57
CA VAL A 440 -16.56 -20.20 -18.93
C VAL A 440 -15.12 -19.99 -18.44
N ILE A 441 -14.86 -18.89 -17.74
CA ILE A 441 -13.56 -18.61 -17.10
C ILE A 441 -13.58 -19.17 -15.67
N GLY A 442 -12.50 -19.79 -15.22
CA GLY A 442 -12.36 -20.35 -13.87
C GLY A 442 -13.28 -21.54 -13.61
N VAL A 443 -13.48 -22.43 -14.59
CA VAL A 443 -14.39 -23.59 -14.42
C VAL A 443 -13.95 -24.49 -13.26
N ALA A 444 -12.65 -24.71 -13.11
CA ALA A 444 -12.11 -25.48 -11.97
C ALA A 444 -12.37 -24.78 -10.63
N GLU A 445 -12.29 -23.44 -10.58
CA GLU A 445 -12.67 -22.65 -9.40
C GLU A 445 -14.16 -22.83 -9.07
N LEU A 446 -15.03 -22.76 -10.09
CA LEU A 446 -16.48 -22.92 -9.95
C LEU A 446 -16.87 -24.34 -9.50
N GLU A 447 -16.19 -25.37 -9.98
CA GLU A 447 -16.40 -26.77 -9.55
C GLU A 447 -16.04 -26.99 -8.07
N CYS A 448 -15.10 -26.21 -7.53
CA CYS A 448 -14.76 -26.22 -6.10
C CYS A 448 -15.76 -25.44 -5.24
N LEU A 449 -16.61 -24.58 -5.82
CA LEU A 449 -17.74 -23.99 -5.11
C LEU A 449 -18.80 -25.09 -4.98
N THR A 450 -18.81 -25.75 -3.82
CA THR A 450 -19.83 -26.76 -3.54
C THR A 450 -21.19 -26.14 -3.79
N PRO A 451 -22.02 -26.66 -4.71
CA PRO A 451 -23.38 -26.14 -4.81
C PRO A 451 -24.02 -26.40 -3.46
N VAL A 452 -24.40 -25.33 -2.77
CA VAL A 452 -25.40 -25.46 -1.71
C VAL A 452 -26.68 -25.85 -2.43
N VAL A 453 -26.88 -27.16 -2.59
CA VAL A 453 -28.16 -27.71 -2.99
C VAL A 453 -29.02 -27.65 -1.74
N GLY A 454 -29.64 -26.50 -1.51
CA GLY A 454 -30.81 -26.45 -0.65
C GLY A 454 -31.91 -27.31 -1.27
N GLU A 455 -32.77 -27.89 -0.44
CA GLU A 455 -34.00 -28.49 -0.96
C GLU A 455 -34.75 -27.46 -1.82
N VAL A 456 -35.44 -27.95 -2.85
CA VAL A 456 -36.25 -27.14 -3.78
C VAL A 456 -36.92 -26.00 -3.02
N SER A 457 -36.68 -24.76 -3.46
CA SER A 457 -37.34 -23.57 -2.92
C SER A 457 -38.81 -23.91 -2.63
N VAL A 458 -39.18 -23.87 -1.35
CA VAL A 458 -40.59 -23.95 -0.97
C VAL A 458 -41.29 -22.79 -1.69
N SER A 459 -42.49 -23.03 -2.20
CA SER A 459 -43.28 -21.99 -2.84
C SER A 459 -43.41 -20.79 -1.90
N GLU A 460 -43.33 -19.56 -2.41
CA GLU A 460 -43.54 -18.36 -1.58
C GLU A 460 -44.89 -18.48 -0.86
N VAL A 461 -44.85 -18.55 0.47
CA VAL A 461 -46.02 -18.52 1.34
C VAL A 461 -46.00 -17.22 2.14
N SER A 462 -47.16 -16.63 2.32
CA SER A 462 -47.28 -15.40 3.11
C SER A 462 -47.01 -15.69 4.59
N LEU A 463 -46.48 -14.70 5.32
CA LEU A 463 -46.21 -14.83 6.76
C LEU A 463 -47.42 -15.32 7.58
N PRO A 464 -48.68 -14.93 7.26
CA PRO A 464 -49.86 -15.51 7.91
C PRO A 464 -50.07 -17.01 7.65
N GLU A 465 -49.71 -17.54 6.49
CA GLU A 465 -49.85 -18.97 6.14
C GLU A 465 -48.76 -19.83 6.80
N LEU A 466 -47.61 -19.25 7.12
CA LEU A 466 -46.53 -19.90 7.88
C LEU A 466 -46.80 -19.97 9.39
N LEU A 467 -47.72 -19.14 9.90
CA LEU A 467 -48.03 -19.01 11.33
C LEU A 467 -49.39 -19.59 11.73
N ALA A 468 -50.15 -20.13 10.78
CA ALA A 468 -51.40 -20.85 10.99
C ALA A 468 -51.15 -22.36 11.13
#